data_AF-A0A0L0C4N8-F1
#
_entry.id   AF-A0A0L0C4N8-F1
#
_cell.length_a   1.000
_cell.length_b   1.000
_cell.length_c   1.000
_cell.angle_alpha   90.00
_cell.angle_beta   90.00
_cell.angle_gamma   90.00
#
_symmetry.space_group_name_H-M   'P 1'
#
loop_
_entity.id
_entity.type
_entity.pdbx_description
1 polymer ?
#
loop_
_entity_poly.entity_id
_entity_poly.type
_entity_poly.pdbx_seq_one_letter_code
_entity_poly.pdbx_strand_id
1 'polypeptide(L)' 'MPANNVNTLVGATTRYIAGRHAMQTSYWRAAPGTSGKMVKYNKTCEFDRTQQMPKEIRIQRYNQNFHKIKHEI' A
#
# COMPACT_ATOMS: atom_id res chain seq x y z
N MET A 1 -34.92 2.61 10.31
CA MET A 1 -33.64 2.09 10.86
C MET A 1 -32.65 3.24 10.91
N PRO A 2 -32.21 3.75 12.08
CA PRO A 2 -31.35 4.93 12.14
C PRO A 2 -29.89 4.57 11.85
N ALA A 3 -29.16 5.52 11.25
CA ALA A 3 -27.81 5.39 10.69
C ALA A 3 -26.69 5.23 11.74
N ASN A 4 -26.75 4.18 12.55
CA ASN A 4 -25.66 3.79 13.44
C ASN A 4 -24.69 2.88 12.66
N ASN A 5 -23.38 3.20 12.71
CA ASN A 5 -22.23 2.37 12.31
C ASN A 5 -21.43 2.75 11.06
N VAL A 6 -21.31 4.04 10.71
CA VAL A 6 -20.21 4.47 9.84
C VAL A 6 -19.10 5.08 10.68
N ASN A 7 -18.13 4.24 11.05
CA ASN A 7 -16.77 4.69 11.36
C ASN A 7 -16.24 5.41 10.11
N THR A 8 -16.53 6.69 9.98
CA THR A 8 -16.24 7.49 8.78
C THR A 8 -14.74 7.62 8.63
N LEU A 9 -14.18 6.78 7.75
CA LEU A 9 -12.83 6.96 7.24
C LEU A 9 -12.77 8.33 6.56
N VAL A 10 -11.94 9.22 7.09
CA VAL A 10 -11.81 10.59 6.57
C VAL A 10 -10.78 10.66 5.46
N GLY A 11 -9.72 9.87 5.58
CA GLY A 11 -8.66 9.79 4.59
C GLY A 11 -7.66 8.69 4.92
N ALA A 12 -6.92 8.26 3.91
CA ALA A 12 -5.84 7.30 4.05
C ALA A 12 -4.68 7.68 3.12
N THR A 13 -3.46 7.40 3.56
CA THR A 13 -2.25 7.50 2.75
C THR A 13 -1.41 6.25 2.97
N THR A 14 -0.89 5.69 1.89
CA THR A 14 0.00 4.53 1.96
C THR A 14 1.32 4.88 1.30
N ARG A 15 2.42 4.59 2.00
CA ARG A 15 3.78 4.82 1.51
C ARG A 15 4.65 3.59 1.71
N TYR A 16 5.56 3.37 0.77
CA TYR A 16 6.65 2.42 0.94
C TYR A 16 7.81 3.08 1.70
N ILE A 17 8.36 2.39 2.69
CA ILE A 17 9.51 2.86 3.46
C ILE A 17 10.75 2.12 2.94
N ALA A 18 11.51 2.80 2.08
CA ALA A 18 12.80 2.31 1.61
C ALA A 18 13.74 2.01 2.80
N GLY A 19 14.51 0.93 2.71
CA GLY A 19 15.41 0.46 3.78
C GLY A 19 14.75 -0.38 4.87
N ARG A 20 13.43 -0.25 5.08
CA ARG A 20 12.66 -1.09 6.02
C ARG A 20 11.85 -2.20 5.36
N HIS A 21 11.86 -2.28 4.02
CA HIS A 21 11.05 -3.23 3.25
C HIS A 21 9.60 -3.29 3.75
N ALA A 22 8.99 -2.13 4.00
CA ALA A 22 7.69 -2.07 4.66
C ALA A 22 6.74 -1.10 3.97
N MET A 23 5.48 -1.50 3.86
CA MET A 23 4.36 -0.63 3.49
C MET A 23 3.75 -0.07 4.77
N GLN A 24 3.59 1.25 4.86
CA GLN A 24 2.89 1.89 5.96
C GLN A 24 1.65 2.61 5.44
N THR A 25 0.50 2.26 5.97
CA THR A 25 -0.78 2.94 5.74
C THR A 25 -1.13 3.75 6.98
N SER A 26 -1.22 5.07 6.84
CA SER A 26 -1.79 5.97 7.85
C SER A 26 -3.21 6.32 7.45
N TYR A 27 -4.16 6.30 8.37
CA TYR A 27 -5.53 6.70 8.10
C TYR A 27 -6.17 7.40 9.29
N TRP A 28 -7.19 8.21 9.02
CA TRP A 28 -7.91 8.97 10.04
C TRP A 28 -9.37 8.57 10.07
N ARG A 29 -9.91 8.40 11.27
CA ARG A 29 -11.34 8.16 11.48
C ARG A 29 -11.92 9.25 12.36
N ALA A 30 -13.17 9.61 12.10
CA ALA A 30 -13.94 10.43 13.04
C ALA A 30 -14.04 9.70 14.38
N ALA A 31 -13.78 10.41 15.48
CA ALA A 31 -13.98 9.84 16.81
C ALA A 31 -15.49 9.80 17.12
N PRO A 32 -16.05 8.65 17.54
CA PRO A 32 -17.45 8.54 17.93
C PRO A 32 -17.79 9.54 19.05
N GLY A 33 -18.91 10.25 18.93
CA GLY A 33 -19.41 11.14 19.98
C GLY A 33 -18.64 12.46 20.16
N THR A 34 -17.65 12.77 19.30
CA THR A 34 -16.94 14.05 19.35
C THR A 34 -17.15 14.86 18.08
N SER A 35 -17.62 16.11 18.23
CA SER A 35 -17.71 17.04 17.10
C SER A 35 -16.31 17.42 16.61
N GLY A 36 -15.97 17.01 15.38
CA GLY A 36 -14.77 17.45 14.67
C GLY A 36 -13.43 16.82 15.09
N LYS A 37 -13.38 15.92 16.09
CA LYS A 37 -12.13 15.25 16.47
C LYS A 37 -11.87 14.02 15.60
N MET A 38 -10.61 13.83 15.24
CA MET A 38 -10.15 12.73 14.40
C MET A 38 -9.07 11.92 15.12
N VAL A 39 -9.10 10.60 14.96
CA VAL A 39 -8.08 9.69 15.48
C VAL A 39 -7.25 9.17 14.32
N LYS A 40 -5.93 9.32 14.44
CA LYS A 40 -4.96 8.76 13.50
C LYS A 40 -4.65 7.31 13.88
N TYR A 41 -4.68 6.44 12.89
CA TYR A 41 -4.26 5.05 12.98
C TYR A 41 -3.11 4.79 12.00
N ASN A 42 -2.23 3.86 12.36
CA ASN A 42 -1.15 3.40 11.50
C ASN A 42 -1.20 1.88 11.40
N LYS A 43 -1.07 1.35 10.19
CA LYS A 43 -0.87 -0.07 9.93
C LYS A 43 0.40 -0.22 9.10
N THR A 44 1.30 -1.08 9.55
CA THR A 44 2.52 -1.41 8.82
C THR A 44 2.45 -2.87 8.40
N CYS A 45 2.78 -3.18 7.15
CA CYS A 45 3.10 -4.54 6.72
C CYS A 45 4.56 -4.58 6.29
N GLU A 46 5.29 -5.58 6.77
CA GLU A 46 6.68 -5.79 6.43
C GLU A 46 6.77 -6.88 5.36
N PHE A 47 7.65 -6.69 4.39
CA PHE A 47 8.00 -7.68 3.40
C PHE A 47 9.28 -8.36 3.86
N ASP A 48 9.28 -9.69 3.87
CA ASP A 48 10.50 -10.44 4.16
C ASP A 48 11.57 -10.09 3.11
N ARG A 49 12.80 -9.83 3.57
CA ARG A 49 13.96 -9.61 2.70
C ARG A 49 14.25 -10.83 1.82
N THR A 50 13.88 -12.02 2.27
CA THR A 50 14.02 -13.25 1.48
C THR A 50 12.92 -13.41 0.43
N GLN A 51 11.83 -12.65 0.54
CA GLN A 51 10.69 -12.75 -0.36
C GLN A 51 11.08 -12.26 -1.75
N GLN A 52 11.34 -13.20 -2.64
CA GLN A 52 11.58 -12.87 -4.03
C GLN A 52 10.28 -12.66 -4.80
N MET A 53 10.35 -11.82 -5.84
CA MET A 53 9.22 -11.65 -6.77
C MET A 53 8.82 -13.03 -7.36
N PRO A 54 7.51 -13.35 -7.43
CA PRO A 54 7.03 -14.59 -8.02
C PRO A 54 7.65 -14.85 -9.40
N LYS A 55 8.02 -16.12 -9.66
CA LYS A 55 8.79 -16.50 -10.86
C LYS A 55 8.08 -16.11 -12.15
N GLU A 56 6.76 -16.26 -12.22
CA GLU A 56 5.96 -15.90 -13.40
C GLU A 56 6.10 -14.42 -13.78
N ILE A 57 6.01 -13.53 -12.79
CA ILE A 57 6.15 -12.07 -13.00
C ILE A 57 7.60 -11.72 -13.38
N ARG A 58 8.58 -12.44 -12.84
CA ARG A 58 10.00 -12.24 -13.15
C ARG A 58 10.33 -12.53 -14.60
N ILE A 59 9.83 -13.65 -15.13
CA ILE A 59 10.04 -14.05 -16.52
C ILE A 59 9.36 -13.05 -17.47
N GLN A 60 8.17 -12.55 -17.11
CA GLN A 60 7.44 -11.59 -17.92
C GLN A 60 8.20 -10.25 -18.09
N ARG A 61 8.86 -9.75 -17.04
CA ARG A 61 9.71 -8.54 -17.12
C ARG A 61 11.02 -8.77 -17.88
N TYR A 62 11.64 -9.95 -17.73
CA TYR A 62 12.85 -10.31 -18.48
C TYR A 62 12.59 -10.27 -20.00
N ASN A 63 11.45 -10.82 -20.44
CA ASN A 63 11.07 -10.85 -21.84
C ASN A 63 10.80 -9.45 -22.43
N GLN A 64 10.39 -8.47 -21.62
CA GLN A 64 10.19 -7.09 -22.11
C GLN A 64 11.51 -6.37 -22.44
N ASN A 65 12.59 -6.65 -21.71
CA ASN A 65 13.90 -6.06 -22.00
C ASN A 65 14.51 -6.65 -23.29
N PHE A 66 14.25 -7.93 -23.57
CA PHE A 66 14.73 -8.58 -24.79
C PHE A 66 14.14 -7.95 -26.08
N HIS A 67 12.90 -7.46 -26.02
CA HIS A 67 12.27 -6.80 -27.17
C HIS A 67 12.83 -5.40 -27.44
N LYS A 68 13.30 -4.67 -26.41
CA LYS A 68 13.90 -3.35 -26.59
C LYS A 68 15.27 -3.41 -27.28
N ILE A 69 16.05 -4.45 -27.00
CA ILE A 69 17.39 -4.63 -27.59
C ILE A 69 17.31 -4.99 -29.09
N LYS A 70 16.22 -5.65 -29.53
CA LYS A 70 16.05 -6.02 -30.95
C LYS A 70 15.73 -4.86 -31.90
N HIS A 71 15.35 -3.70 -31.39
CA HIS A 71 15.01 -2.53 -32.21
C HIS A 71 16.15 -1.51 -32.38
N GLU A 72 17.34 -1.79 -31.82
CA GLU A 72 18.52 -0.90 -31.91
C GLU A 72 19.68 -1.51 -32.73
N ILE A 73 19.43 -2.51 -33.58
CA ILE A 73 20.41 -3.09 -34.53
C ILE A 73 19.85 -3.07 -35.94
#